data_AF-A0A444UYZ7-F1
#
_entry.id   AF-A0A444UYZ7-F1
#
_cell.length_a   1.000
_cell.length_b   1.000
_cell.length_c   1.000
_cell.angle_alpha   90.00
_cell.angle_beta   90.00
_cell.angle_gamma   90.00
#
_symmetry.space_group_name_H-M   'P 1'
#
loop_
_entity.id
_entity.type
_entity.pdbx_description
1 polymer ?
#
loop_
_entity_poly.entity_id
_entity_poly.type
_entity_poly.pdbx_seq_one_letter_code
_entity_poly.pdbx_strand_id
1 'polypeptide(L)'
;MLLLCILALNDHRNSPALSGTQPLLIGLLVVVIGISLGSNSGYAINPARDLPPRFFTSMAGWGPDVFSAGNGWWWIPVVAPMVGSVTGSLLYKLFIEYHHPSEEHLEEGLGGVCSDQKHCFRF
;
A
#
# COMPACT_ATOMS: atom_id res chain seq x y z
N MET A 1 -0.84 2.74 7.29
CA MET A 1 0.52 2.15 7.18
C MET A 1 0.64 1.20 6.02
N LEU A 2 -0.20 0.15 5.91
CA LEU A 2 -0.11 -0.80 4.80
C LEU A 2 -0.10 -0.14 3.42
N LEU A 3 -1.07 0.72 3.10
CA LEU A 3 -1.15 1.32 1.76
C LEU A 3 0.02 2.28 1.45
N LEU A 4 0.52 3.01 2.45
CA LEU A 4 1.71 3.84 2.32
C LEU A 4 2.93 3.00 1.92
N CYS A 5 3.16 1.87 2.60
CA CYS A 5 4.28 0.98 2.30
C CYS A 5 4.11 0.27 0.94
N ILE A 6 2.89 -0.10 0.54
CA ILE A 6 2.64 -0.68 -0.78
C ILE A 6 2.95 0.33 -1.90
N LEU A 7 2.54 1.60 -1.74
CA LEU A 7 2.86 2.65 -2.70
C LEU A 7 4.37 2.88 -2.78
N ALA A 8 5.06 2.91 -1.63
CA ALA A 8 6.51 3.05 -1.58
C ALA A 8 7.26 1.89 -2.26
N LEU A 9 6.76 0.65 -2.15
CA LEU A 9 7.36 -0.53 -2.80
C LEU A 9 7.06 -0.62 -4.31
N ASN A 10 5.98 0.00 -4.76
CA ASN A 10 5.57 -0.01 -6.17
C ASN A 10 6.11 1.19 -6.96
N ASP A 11 6.54 2.26 -6.29
CA ASP A 11 7.06 3.43 -6.98
C ASP A 11 8.46 3.19 -7.55
N HIS A 12 8.55 3.20 -8.88
CA HIS A 12 9.80 2.98 -9.61
C HIS A 12 10.79 4.14 -9.46
N ARG A 13 10.34 5.31 -9.02
CA ARG A 13 11.18 6.47 -8.68
C ARG A 13 11.71 6.40 -7.25
N ASN A 14 11.13 5.55 -6.41
CA ASN A 14 11.49 5.34 -5.02
C ASN A 14 12.04 3.92 -4.83
N SER A 15 13.31 3.69 -5.18
CA SER A 15 14.04 2.43 -5.00
C SER A 15 13.21 1.18 -5.36
N PRO A 16 13.04 0.86 -6.66
CA PRO A 16 12.19 -0.24 -7.09
C PRO A 16 12.62 -1.57 -6.48
N ALA A 17 11.63 -2.31 -5.97
CA ALA A 17 11.84 -3.70 -5.60
C ALA A 17 12.30 -4.53 -6.82
N LEU A 18 13.14 -5.54 -6.58
CA LEU A 18 13.62 -6.42 -7.63
C LEU A 18 12.44 -7.06 -8.38
N SER A 19 12.44 -6.98 -9.71
CA SER A 19 11.34 -7.46 -10.56
C SER A 19 10.93 -8.89 -10.21
N GLY A 20 9.64 -9.10 -9.93
CA GLY A 20 9.08 -10.40 -9.52
C GLY A 20 9.10 -10.67 -8.01
N THR A 21 9.82 -9.90 -7.20
CA THR A 21 9.82 -10.05 -5.72
C THR A 21 8.77 -9.21 -5.00
N GLN A 22 8.09 -8.31 -5.72
CA GLN A 22 7.04 -7.44 -5.18
C GLN A 22 5.98 -8.17 -4.34
N PRO A 23 5.34 -9.28 -4.79
CA PRO A 23 4.33 -9.96 -3.98
C PRO A 23 4.91 -10.58 -2.69
N LEU A 24 6.17 -11.05 -2.73
CA LEU A 24 6.86 -11.60 -1.57
C LEU A 24 7.11 -10.51 -0.52
N LEU A 25 7.57 -9.33 -0.95
CA LEU A 25 7.81 -8.19 -0.05
C LEU A 25 6.51 -7.67 0.56
N ILE A 26 5.43 -7.59 -0.22
CA ILE A 26 4.11 -7.23 0.29
C ILE A 26 3.61 -8.27 1.31
N GLY A 27 3.83 -9.56 1.05
CA GLY A 27 3.50 -10.63 1.99
C GLY A 27 4.27 -10.51 3.30
N LEU A 28 5.59 -10.29 3.23
CA LEU A 28 6.44 -10.09 4.40
C LEU A 28 6.02 -8.86 5.20
N LEU A 29 5.69 -7.76 4.51
CA LEU A 29 5.16 -6.54 5.12
C LEU A 29 3.87 -6.83 5.91
N VAL A 30 2.93 -7.58 5.34
CA VAL A 30 1.70 -8.00 6.03
C VAL A 30 2.01 -8.83 7.27
N VAL A 31 2.98 -9.74 7.20
CA VAL A 31 3.42 -10.56 8.35
C VAL A 31 3.99 -9.68 9.46
N VAL A 32 4.90 -8.75 9.14
CA VAL A 32 5.48 -7.83 10.12
C VAL A 32 4.40 -7.01 10.82
N ILE A 33 3.48 -6.44 10.05
CA ILE A 33 2.39 -5.65 10.64
C ILE A 33 1.45 -6.54 11.46
N GLY A 34 1.20 -7.78 11.02
CA GLY A 34 0.42 -8.77 11.75
C GLY A 34 1.03 -9.14 13.11
N ILE A 35 2.36 -9.31 13.19
CA ILE A 35 3.05 -9.61 14.45
C ILE A 35 3.05 -8.39 15.38
N SER A 36 3.27 -7.19 14.85
CA SER A 36 3.34 -5.96 15.67
C SER A 36 1.99 -5.42 16.11
N LEU A 37 0.97 -5.46 15.25
CA LEU A 37 -0.35 -4.82 15.48
C LEU A 37 -1.51 -5.81 15.56
N GLY A 38 -1.29 -7.11 15.30
CA GLY A 38 -2.35 -8.11 15.27
C GLY A 38 -3.00 -8.41 16.62
N SER A 39 -2.29 -8.22 17.73
CA SER A 39 -2.82 -8.50 19.07
C SER A 39 -3.95 -7.57 19.51
N ASN A 40 -4.01 -6.34 19.00
CA ASN A 40 -5.03 -5.37 19.38
C ASN A 40 -6.39 -5.64 18.73
N SER A 41 -6.41 -6.02 17.44
CA SER A 41 -7.65 -6.06 16.66
C SER A 41 -7.66 -7.12 15.54
N GLY A 42 -6.74 -8.09 15.57
CA GLY A 42 -6.69 -9.19 14.62
C GLY A 42 -6.28 -8.82 13.19
N TYR A 43 -5.74 -7.60 12.98
CA TYR A 43 -5.32 -7.10 11.66
C TYR A 43 -6.49 -7.10 10.64
N ALA A 44 -7.63 -6.52 11.04
CA ALA A 44 -8.81 -6.38 10.20
C ALA A 44 -8.61 -5.26 9.14
N ILE A 45 -7.77 -5.55 8.15
CA ILE A 45 -7.30 -4.58 7.15
C ILE A 45 -8.10 -4.59 5.86
N ASN A 46 -8.94 -5.59 5.68
CA ASN A 46 -9.71 -5.73 4.46
C ASN A 46 -11.16 -6.06 4.80
N PRO A 47 -12.14 -5.24 4.38
CA PRO A 47 -13.55 -5.56 4.56
C PRO A 47 -13.92 -6.93 3.97
N ALA A 48 -13.30 -7.34 2.85
CA ALA A 48 -13.52 -8.65 2.23
C ALA A 48 -12.95 -9.82 3.03
N ARG A 49 -12.01 -9.56 3.95
CA ARG A 49 -11.45 -10.58 4.85
C ARG A 49 -12.33 -10.80 6.08
N ASP A 50 -13.13 -9.81 6.46
CA ASP A 50 -13.92 -9.82 7.69
C ASP A 50 -15.41 -10.03 7.47
N LEU A 51 -16.02 -9.44 6.45
CA LEU A 51 -17.47 -9.54 6.22
C LEU A 51 -17.93 -10.93 5.74
N PRO A 52 -17.32 -11.56 4.73
CA PRO A 52 -17.82 -12.84 4.21
C PRO A 52 -17.76 -13.99 5.23
N PRO A 53 -16.67 -14.16 6.02
CA PRO A 53 -16.66 -15.16 7.09
C PRO A 53 -17.72 -14.90 8.16
N ARG A 54 -18.03 -13.63 8.47
CA ARG A 54 -19.10 -13.27 9.43
C ARG A 54 -20.49 -13.59 8.89
N PHE A 55 -20.75 -13.29 7.62
CA PHE A 55 -21.99 -13.68 6.97
C PHE A 55 -22.12 -15.21 6.93
N PHE A 56 -21.05 -15.92 6.58
CA PHE A 56 -21.03 -17.37 6.58
C PHE A 56 -21.33 -17.94 7.97
N THR A 57 -20.67 -17.46 9.04
CA THR A 57 -20.94 -17.97 10.40
C THR A 57 -22.35 -17.62 10.89
N SER A 58 -22.88 -16.45 10.52
CA SER A 58 -24.28 -16.10 10.83
C SER A 58 -25.27 -17.11 10.24
N MET A 59 -25.02 -17.56 9.01
CA MET A 59 -25.85 -18.56 8.32
C MET A 59 -25.56 -19.99 8.79
N ALA A 60 -24.32 -20.28 9.21
CA ALA A 60 -23.88 -21.61 9.64
C ALA A 60 -24.30 -21.97 11.08
N GLY A 61 -25.18 -21.19 11.70
CA GLY A 61 -25.81 -21.52 12.98
C GLY A 61 -25.33 -20.69 14.18
N TRP A 62 -24.39 -19.75 14.01
CA TRP A 62 -24.03 -18.81 15.08
C TRP A 62 -25.02 -17.66 15.25
N GLY A 63 -25.97 -17.48 14.31
CA GLY A 63 -27.02 -16.49 14.40
C GLY A 63 -26.54 -15.04 14.27
N PRO A 64 -27.39 -14.04 14.59
CA PRO A 64 -27.06 -12.62 14.46
C PRO A 64 -26.02 -12.12 15.47
N ASP A 65 -25.70 -12.92 16.49
CA ASP A 65 -24.77 -12.54 17.57
C ASP A 65 -23.35 -12.24 17.06
N VAL A 66 -22.98 -12.76 15.89
CA VAL A 66 -21.69 -12.46 15.23
C VAL A 66 -21.54 -10.98 14.84
N PHE A 67 -22.66 -10.25 14.72
CA PHE A 67 -22.69 -8.81 14.49
C PHE A 67 -22.77 -8.01 15.79
N SER A 68 -23.30 -8.57 16.87
CA SER A 68 -23.41 -7.91 18.18
C SER A 68 -22.13 -8.04 19.03
N ALA A 69 -21.29 -9.02 18.73
CA ALA A 69 -20.03 -9.26 19.44
C ALA A 69 -19.12 -8.00 19.47
N GLY A 70 -18.60 -7.67 20.65
CA GLY A 70 -17.68 -6.55 20.84
C GLY A 70 -18.31 -5.16 20.68
N ASN A 71 -19.56 -4.99 21.16
CA ASN A 71 -20.35 -3.75 21.00
C ASN A 71 -20.58 -3.36 19.54
N GLY A 72 -20.86 -4.34 18.67
CA GLY A 72 -21.09 -4.08 17.25
C GLY A 72 -19.80 -3.91 16.46
N TRP A 73 -18.77 -4.72 16.71
CA TRP A 73 -17.44 -4.56 16.08
C TRP A 73 -17.44 -4.64 14.54
N TRP A 74 -18.46 -5.22 13.92
CA TRP A 74 -18.51 -5.54 12.49
C TRP A 74 -18.24 -4.34 11.55
N TRP A 75 -18.60 -3.11 11.92
CA TRP A 75 -18.42 -1.93 11.08
C TRP A 75 -16.99 -1.39 11.09
N ILE A 76 -16.22 -1.68 12.15
CA ILE A 76 -14.86 -1.15 12.33
C ILE A 76 -13.92 -1.70 11.25
N PRO A 77 -13.86 -3.01 10.96
CA PRO A 77 -13.15 -3.58 9.82
C PRO A 77 -13.57 -3.07 8.44
N VAL A 78 -14.72 -2.40 8.33
CA VAL A 78 -15.22 -1.88 7.06
C VAL A 78 -14.77 -0.43 6.87
N VAL A 79 -15.06 0.41 7.86
CA VAL A 79 -14.81 1.84 7.79
C VAL A 79 -13.34 2.17 8.05
N ALA A 80 -12.71 1.54 9.04
CA ALA A 80 -11.34 1.87 9.44
C ALA A 80 -10.32 1.64 8.32
N PRO A 81 -10.37 0.55 7.52
CA PRO A 81 -9.46 0.39 6.38
C PRO A 81 -9.70 1.38 5.24
N MET A 82 -10.95 1.80 5.01
CA MET A 82 -11.25 2.82 4.00
C MET A 82 -10.64 4.17 4.39
N VAL A 83 -10.82 4.59 5.65
CA VAL A 83 -10.20 5.83 6.14
C VAL A 83 -8.68 5.70 6.17
N GLY A 84 -8.16 4.57 6.65
CA GLY A 84 -6.72 4.32 6.74
C GLY A 84 -6.00 4.24 5.39
N SER A 85 -6.68 3.75 4.34
CA SER A 85 -6.15 3.74 2.98
C SER A 85 -6.07 5.15 2.41
N VAL A 86 -7.16 5.93 2.47
CA VAL A 86 -7.16 7.32 1.99
C VAL A 86 -6.07 8.14 2.70
N THR A 87 -6.03 8.11 4.02
CA THR A 87 -5.01 8.84 4.80
C THR A 87 -3.60 8.35 4.49
N GLY A 88 -3.39 7.03 4.37
CA GLY A 88 -2.09 6.46 4.04
C GLY A 88 -1.57 6.87 2.66
N SER A 89 -2.45 6.88 1.66
CA SER A 89 -2.11 7.34 0.31
C SER A 89 -1.79 8.83 0.29
N LEU A 90 -2.60 9.67 0.95
CA LEU A 90 -2.35 11.11 1.02
C LEU A 90 -1.01 11.44 1.68
N LEU A 91 -0.67 10.75 2.77
CA LEU A 91 0.64 10.90 3.43
C LEU A 91 1.79 10.51 2.49
N TYR A 92 1.65 9.40 1.75
CA TYR A 92 2.66 9.02 0.77
C TYR A 92 2.87 10.10 -0.29
N LYS A 93 1.77 10.65 -0.82
CA LYS A 93 1.83 11.71 -1.84
C LYS A 93 2.52 12.97 -1.32
N LEU A 94 2.14 13.41 -0.13
CA LEU A 94 2.62 14.66 0.45
C LEU A 94 4.10 14.58 0.86
N PHE A 95 4.52 13.48 1.48
CA PHE A 95 5.84 13.37 2.07
C PHE A 95 6.87 12.71 1.14
N ILE A 96 6.46 11.84 0.23
CA ILE A 96 7.38 11.13 -0.68
C ILE A 96 7.17 11.62 -2.12
N GLU A 97 5.97 11.45 -2.68
CA GLU A 97 5.72 11.73 -4.10
C GLU A 97 6.08 13.17 -4.50
N TYR A 98 5.72 14.16 -3.68
CA TYR A 98 6.01 15.58 -3.94
C TYR A 98 7.50 15.95 -3.83
N HIS A 99 8.29 15.14 -3.12
CA HIS A 99 9.73 15.38 -2.94
C HIS A 99 10.58 14.70 -4.01
N HIS A 100 9.98 13.98 -4.97
CA HIS A 100 10.71 13.50 -6.12
C HIS A 100 11.17 14.68 -6.98
N PRO A 101 12.41 14.66 -7.48
CA PRO A 101 12.86 15.67 -8.44
C PRO A 101 11.93 15.64 -9.66
N SER A 102 11.50 16.81 -10.12
CA SER A 102 10.79 16.95 -11.39
C SER A 102 11.70 16.48 -12.53
N GLU A 103 11.11 15.82 -13.53
CA GLU A 103 11.79 15.35 -14.76
C GLU A 103 12.57 16.46 -15.50
N GLU A 104 12.36 17.74 -15.17
CA GLU A 104 13.17 18.88 -15.65
C GLU A 104 14.68 18.69 -15.42
N HIS A 105 15.10 18.08 -14.32
CA HIS A 105 16.54 17.88 -14.04
C HIS A 105 17.20 16.75 -14.87
N LEU A 106 16.41 15.87 -15.50
CA LEU A 106 16.94 14.81 -16.35
C LEU A 106 17.14 15.30 -17.80
N GLU A 107 16.29 16.21 -18.27
CA GLU A 107 16.47 16.83 -19.59
C GLU A 107 17.55 17.93 -19.61
N GLU A 108 17.82 18.64 -18.52
CA GLU A 108 18.95 19.58 -18.48
C GLU A 108 20.31 18.85 -18.45
N GLY A 109 20.40 17.69 -17.80
CA GLY A 109 21.60 16.86 -17.79
C GLY A 109 21.87 16.12 -19.11
N LEU A 110 20.82 15.65 -19.80
CA LEU A 110 20.94 14.99 -21.12
C LEU A 110 20.91 15.99 -22.29
N GLY A 111 20.27 17.14 -22.15
CA GLY A 111 20.24 18.22 -23.14
C GLY A 111 21.58 18.95 -23.26
N GLY A 112 22.35 19.03 -22.17
CA GLY A 112 23.74 19.52 -22.18
C GLY A 112 24.72 18.54 -22.84
N VAL A 113 24.51 17.23 -22.70
CA VAL A 113 25.38 16.20 -23.30
C VAL A 113 25.03 15.95 -24.77
N CYS A 114 23.74 16.00 -25.14
CA CYS A 114 23.26 15.74 -26.49
C CYS A 114 23.47 16.91 -27.46
N SER A 115 23.87 18.10 -26.98
CA SER A 115 24.30 19.19 -27.86
C SER A 115 25.77 19.06 -28.32
N ASP A 116 26.60 18.34 -27.56
CA ASP A 116 28.02 18.11 -27.87
C ASP A 116 28.24 16.79 -28.66
N GLN A 117 27.38 15.79 -28.45
CA GLN A 117 27.53 14.46 -29.07
C GLN A 117 27.01 14.36 -30.52
N LYS A 118 26.53 15.44 -31.15
CA LYS A 118 26.07 15.40 -32.56
C LYS A 118 27.23 15.30 -33.57
N HIS A 119 28.47 15.43 -33.11
CA HIS A 119 29.66 15.44 -33.98
C HIS A 119 30.56 14.19 -33.90
N CYS A 120 30.29 13.22 -33.01
CA CYS A 120 31.30 12.20 -32.67
C CYS A 120 30.93 10.72 -32.95
N PHE A 121 29.75 10.39 -33.47
CA PHE A 121 29.45 9.00 -33.88
C PHE A 121 28.84 8.93 -35.28
N ARG A 122 29.76 8.94 -36.25
CA ARG A 122 29.53 8.52 -37.63
C ARG A 122 30.60 7.50 -37.98
N PHE A 123 30.44 6.25 -37.58
CA PHE A 123 31.02 5.04 -38.18
C PHE A 123 30.16 3.84 -37.78
#